data_AF-A0AAE4T9R5-F1
#
_entry.id   AF-A0AAE4T9R5-F1
#
_cell.length_a   1.000
_cell.length_b   1.000
_cell.length_c   1.000
_cell.angle_alpha   90.00
_cell.angle_beta   90.00
_cell.angle_gamma   90.00
#
_symmetry.space_group_name_H-M   'P 1'
#
loop_
_entity.id
_entity.type
_entity.pdbx_description
1 polymer ?
#
loop_
_entity_poly.entity_id
_entity_poly.type
_entity_poly.pdbx_seq_one_letter_code
_entity_poly.pdbx_strand_id
1 'polypeptide(L)'
;MRLTTALLAAVALATPALAEPISGKEARKLAFSPKGVDITITEGAGLSDQDLAILNQVLATQAYYGAVAMTPSEGILSEALVAAANYHDVDTARTVALTGCDARKREGSEPCIIVAELRPEKYEPRDLQLSAAATEGLRKEYKGFGAKALAISASTGSWGVGKGDSAAADAIAACTADGADDCAVVVAD
;
A
#
# COMPACT_ATOMS: atom_id res chain seq x y z
N MET A 1 -55.26 -12.83 30.12
CA MET A 1 -54.33 -13.42 29.12
C MET A 1 -53.55 -12.27 28.49
N ARG A 2 -52.34 -11.99 28.96
CA ARG A 2 -51.52 -10.84 28.51
C ARG A 2 -50.62 -11.34 27.38
N LEU A 3 -50.83 -10.83 26.15
CA LEU A 3 -49.95 -11.11 25.01
C LEU A 3 -48.66 -10.29 25.14
N THR A 4 -47.53 -10.98 25.28
CA THR A 4 -46.18 -10.43 25.16
C THR A 4 -45.79 -10.35 23.68
N THR A 5 -45.67 -9.15 23.14
CA THR A 5 -45.15 -8.89 21.79
C THR A 5 -43.62 -8.98 21.84
N ALA A 6 -43.05 -10.02 21.25
CA ALA A 6 -41.60 -10.16 21.08
C ALA A 6 -41.14 -9.33 19.87
N LEU A 7 -40.32 -8.31 20.12
CA LEU A 7 -39.67 -7.49 19.09
C LEU A 7 -38.42 -8.21 18.59
N LEU A 8 -38.47 -8.82 17.41
CA LEU A 8 -37.27 -9.33 16.72
C LEU A 8 -36.48 -8.13 16.18
N ALA A 9 -35.30 -7.87 16.77
CA ALA A 9 -34.32 -6.97 16.19
C ALA A 9 -33.57 -7.68 15.05
N ALA A 10 -33.83 -7.28 13.81
CA ALA A 10 -33.06 -7.71 12.64
C ALA A 10 -31.72 -6.97 12.63
N VAL A 11 -30.63 -7.67 12.97
CA VAL A 11 -29.27 -7.16 12.82
C VAL A 11 -28.89 -7.26 11.34
N ALA A 12 -28.90 -6.12 10.63
CA ALA A 12 -28.37 -6.04 9.28
C ALA A 12 -26.84 -6.21 9.33
N LEU A 13 -26.35 -7.36 8.88
CA LEU A 13 -24.92 -7.57 8.65
C LEU A 13 -24.51 -6.69 7.46
N ALA A 14 -23.87 -5.56 7.74
CA ALA A 14 -23.21 -4.76 6.71
C ALA A 14 -21.99 -5.55 6.22
N THR A 15 -22.15 -6.29 5.12
CA THR A 15 -20.99 -6.80 4.39
C THR A 15 -20.24 -5.60 3.81
N PRO A 16 -18.92 -5.46 4.03
CA PRO A 16 -18.15 -4.40 3.38
C PRO A 16 -18.33 -4.57 1.87
N ALA A 17 -18.92 -3.57 1.23
CA ALA A 17 -19.00 -3.53 -0.22
C ALA A 17 -17.57 -3.33 -0.74
N LEU A 18 -16.94 -4.42 -1.20
CA LEU A 18 -15.75 -4.29 -2.03
C LEU A 18 -16.17 -3.52 -3.27
N ALA A 19 -15.50 -2.39 -3.54
CA ALA A 19 -15.78 -1.59 -4.72
C ALA A 19 -15.73 -2.49 -5.98
N GLU A 20 -16.67 -2.29 -6.91
CA GLU A 20 -16.69 -3.05 -8.15
C GLU A 20 -15.37 -2.83 -8.91
N PRO A 21 -14.76 -3.88 -9.49
CA PRO A 21 -13.53 -3.73 -10.26
C PRO A 21 -13.74 -2.73 -11.40
N ILE A 22 -12.80 -1.81 -11.58
CA ILE A 22 -12.85 -0.86 -12.70
C ILE A 22 -12.26 -1.47 -13.97
N SER A 23 -12.55 -0.89 -15.12
CA SER A 23 -11.96 -1.36 -16.38
C SER A 23 -10.46 -1.12 -16.43
N GLY A 24 -9.73 -1.93 -17.20
CA GLY A 24 -8.31 -1.73 -17.45
C GLY A 24 -7.99 -0.41 -18.17
N LYS A 25 -8.97 0.13 -18.91
CA LYS A 25 -8.84 1.46 -19.53
C LYS A 25 -8.89 2.57 -18.48
N GLU A 26 -9.80 2.46 -17.52
CA GLU A 26 -9.96 3.43 -16.44
C GLU A 26 -8.81 3.36 -15.46
N ALA A 27 -8.41 2.15 -15.04
CA ALA A 27 -7.26 1.94 -14.17
C ALA A 27 -5.98 2.60 -14.70
N ARG A 28 -5.74 2.55 -16.03
CA ARG A 28 -4.59 3.22 -16.65
C ARG A 28 -4.63 4.74 -16.60
N LYS A 29 -5.81 5.34 -16.58
CA LYS A 29 -5.97 6.79 -16.44
C LYS A 29 -5.69 7.22 -15.00
N LEU A 30 -6.08 6.39 -14.03
CA LEU A 30 -5.88 6.64 -12.61
C LEU A 30 -4.47 6.27 -12.14
N ALA A 31 -3.79 5.32 -12.77
CA ALA A 31 -2.46 4.90 -12.35
C ALA A 31 -1.41 6.00 -12.57
N PHE A 32 -0.62 6.27 -11.53
CA PHE A 32 0.53 7.17 -11.62
C PHE A 32 1.64 6.62 -12.53
N SER A 33 2.65 7.43 -12.83
CA SER A 33 3.90 6.91 -13.41
C SER A 33 4.56 5.98 -12.39
N PRO A 34 5.00 4.76 -12.77
CA PRO A 34 5.77 3.86 -11.88
C PRO A 34 7.20 4.38 -11.61
N LYS A 35 7.56 5.54 -12.18
CA LYS A 35 8.87 6.19 -12.06
C LYS A 35 8.71 7.54 -11.40
N GLY A 36 9.72 7.90 -10.60
CA GLY A 36 9.77 9.16 -9.88
C GLY A 36 9.02 9.06 -8.56
N VAL A 37 9.51 9.81 -7.57
CA VAL A 37 8.95 9.87 -6.23
C VAL A 37 9.12 11.28 -5.69
N ASP A 38 8.05 11.83 -5.14
CA ASP A 38 8.11 13.01 -4.30
C ASP A 38 8.38 12.55 -2.86
N ILE A 39 9.48 13.04 -2.28
CA ILE A 39 9.90 12.72 -0.91
C ILE A 39 9.49 13.86 0.00
N THR A 40 8.67 13.56 1.01
CA THR A 40 8.30 14.53 2.05
C THR A 40 8.99 14.13 3.33
N ILE A 41 9.91 14.97 3.82
CA ILE A 41 10.55 14.78 5.12
C ILE A 41 9.70 15.45 6.21
N THR A 42 9.51 14.77 7.33
CA THR A 42 8.82 15.34 8.49
C THR A 42 9.69 16.41 9.15
N GLU A 43 9.18 17.64 9.22
CA GLU A 43 9.87 18.74 9.93
C GLU A 43 10.07 18.40 11.41
N GLY A 44 11.20 18.83 11.98
CA GLY A 44 11.48 18.65 13.40
C GLY A 44 11.79 17.21 13.82
N ALA A 45 12.02 16.29 12.88
CA ALA A 45 12.35 14.88 13.16
C ALA A 45 13.74 14.66 13.82
N GLY A 46 14.47 15.72 14.17
CA GLY A 46 15.82 15.62 14.76
C GLY A 46 16.91 15.17 13.78
N LEU A 47 16.64 15.24 12.47
CA LEU A 47 17.58 14.90 11.41
C LEU A 47 18.61 16.03 11.21
N SER A 48 19.88 15.67 11.12
CA SER A 48 20.95 16.58 10.69
C SER A 48 20.93 16.79 9.18
N ASP A 49 21.63 17.82 8.70
CA ASP A 49 21.80 18.05 7.25
C ASP A 49 22.43 16.85 6.54
N GLN A 50 23.33 16.12 7.22
CA GLN A 50 23.92 14.89 6.71
C GLN A 50 22.89 13.77 6.60
N ASP A 51 22.02 13.62 7.60
CA ASP A 51 20.95 12.62 7.58
C ASP A 51 19.96 12.89 6.45
N LEU A 52 19.61 14.17 6.26
CA LEU A 52 18.76 14.60 5.14
C LEU A 52 19.40 14.29 3.79
N ALA A 53 20.70 14.52 3.62
CA ALA A 53 21.40 14.20 2.38
C ALA A 53 21.39 12.69 2.10
N ILE A 54 21.66 11.86 3.12
CA ILE A 54 21.63 10.40 3.01
C ILE A 54 20.22 9.91 2.65
N LEU A 55 19.21 10.37 3.38
CA LEU A 55 17.81 9.98 3.14
C LEU A 55 17.37 10.38 1.73
N ASN A 56 17.62 11.62 1.29
CA ASN A 56 17.23 12.05 -0.05
C ASN A 56 17.89 11.20 -1.14
N GLN A 57 19.17 10.83 -0.97
CA GLN A 57 19.87 9.99 -1.94
C GLN A 57 19.30 8.57 -2.00
N VAL A 58 19.05 7.94 -0.85
CA VAL A 58 18.55 6.56 -0.78
C VAL A 58 17.10 6.48 -1.23
N LEU A 59 16.24 7.38 -0.73
CA LEU A 59 14.80 7.35 -0.98
C LEU A 59 14.43 7.69 -2.42
N ALA A 60 15.27 8.46 -3.13
CA ALA A 60 15.06 8.73 -4.55
C ALA A 60 15.11 7.48 -5.44
N THR A 61 15.66 6.37 -4.93
CA THR A 61 15.72 5.08 -5.64
C THR A 61 14.59 4.11 -5.27
N GLN A 62 13.79 4.46 -4.26
CA GLN A 62 12.72 3.60 -3.76
C GLN A 62 11.45 3.78 -4.58
N ALA A 63 10.59 2.76 -4.55
CA ALA A 63 9.23 2.86 -5.07
C ALA A 63 8.40 3.81 -4.21
N TYR A 64 7.45 4.50 -4.83
CA TYR A 64 6.46 5.29 -4.11
C TYR A 64 5.50 4.42 -3.29
N TYR A 65 4.58 5.09 -2.58
CA TYR A 65 3.73 4.49 -1.55
C TYR A 65 4.61 3.81 -0.51
N GLY A 66 5.46 4.66 0.08
CA GLY A 66 6.40 4.27 1.09
C GLY A 66 6.43 5.25 2.25
N ALA A 67 6.98 4.78 3.35
CA ALA A 67 7.24 5.54 4.55
C ALA A 67 8.52 5.05 5.22
N VAL A 68 9.21 5.96 5.90
CA VAL A 68 10.39 5.66 6.69
C VAL A 68 10.10 6.01 8.14
N ALA A 69 10.35 5.05 9.03
CA ALA A 69 10.25 5.24 10.47
C ALA A 69 11.61 5.11 11.14
N MET A 70 11.86 5.95 12.14
CA MET A 70 13.03 5.87 13.01
C MET A 70 12.65 6.26 14.45
N THR A 71 13.48 5.87 15.42
CA THR A 71 13.44 6.45 16.77
C THR A 71 14.46 7.59 16.87
N PRO A 72 14.06 8.82 17.26
CA PRO A 72 14.96 9.97 17.25
C PRO A 72 16.21 9.78 18.12
N SER A 73 16.04 9.20 19.31
CA SER A 73 17.14 8.88 20.23
C SER A 73 18.23 7.96 19.68
N GLU A 74 17.98 7.22 18.59
CA GLU A 74 18.98 6.34 17.97
C GLU A 74 19.45 6.81 16.58
N GLY A 75 18.68 7.67 15.91
CA GLY A 75 19.01 8.23 14.60
C GLY A 75 18.91 7.24 13.44
N ILE A 76 19.25 7.72 12.23
CA ILE A 76 19.06 6.98 10.97
C ILE A 76 20.03 5.82 10.74
N LEU A 77 21.09 5.71 11.54
CA LEU A 77 22.06 4.61 11.42
C LEU A 77 21.69 3.40 12.30
N SER A 78 20.61 3.51 13.09
CA SER A 78 20.12 2.40 13.91
C SER A 78 19.50 1.30 13.06
N GLU A 79 19.60 0.05 13.54
CA GLU A 79 18.86 -1.10 12.99
C GLU A 79 17.33 -0.92 13.11
N ALA A 80 16.88 0.03 13.94
CA ALA A 80 15.49 0.43 14.06
C ALA A 80 15.00 1.33 12.91
N LEU A 81 15.89 1.83 12.04
CA LEU A 81 15.46 2.53 10.84
C LEU A 81 14.77 1.53 9.89
N VAL A 82 13.51 1.81 9.56
CA VAL A 82 12.71 0.95 8.67
C VAL A 82 12.14 1.78 7.55
N ALA A 83 12.47 1.38 6.32
CA ALA A 83 11.80 1.85 5.12
C ALA A 83 10.81 0.78 4.63
N ALA A 84 9.54 1.13 4.54
CA ALA A 84 8.50 0.33 3.90
C ALA A 84 8.11 1.03 2.60
N ALA A 85 8.11 0.33 1.47
CA ALA A 85 7.84 0.92 0.15
C ALA A 85 7.08 -0.05 -0.75
N ASN A 86 6.59 0.47 -1.88
CA ASN A 86 5.86 -0.30 -2.89
C ASN A 86 4.53 -0.89 -2.38
N TYR A 87 3.84 -0.18 -1.49
CA TYR A 87 2.46 -0.48 -1.08
C TYR A 87 1.45 0.13 -2.06
N HIS A 88 0.16 -0.06 -1.83
CA HIS A 88 -0.89 0.57 -2.65
C HIS A 88 -1.30 1.96 -2.16
N ASP A 89 -0.90 2.34 -0.94
CA ASP A 89 -1.08 3.66 -0.35
C ASP A 89 0.02 3.96 0.69
N VAL A 90 0.16 5.21 1.12
CA VAL A 90 1.17 5.59 2.13
C VAL A 90 0.77 5.23 3.55
N ASP A 91 -0.51 5.18 3.89
CA ASP A 91 -0.95 4.95 5.28
C ASP A 91 -0.65 3.52 5.73
N THR A 92 -0.81 2.57 4.82
CA THR A 92 -0.36 1.18 4.99
C THR A 92 1.16 1.13 5.17
N ALA A 93 1.92 1.82 4.32
CA ALA A 93 3.38 1.88 4.43
C ALA A 93 3.83 2.51 5.78
N ARG A 94 3.16 3.56 6.26
CA ARG A 94 3.42 4.18 7.57
C ARG A 94 3.23 3.18 8.70
N THR A 95 2.12 2.44 8.68
CA THR A 95 1.79 1.44 9.69
C THR A 95 2.86 0.34 9.75
N VAL A 96 3.30 -0.14 8.59
CA VAL A 96 4.35 -1.17 8.51
C VAL A 96 5.70 -0.61 8.97
N ALA A 97 6.07 0.59 8.54
CA ALA A 97 7.34 1.22 8.94
C ALA A 97 7.40 1.41 10.46
N LEU A 98 6.35 1.96 11.08
CA LEU A 98 6.28 2.16 12.53
C LEU A 98 6.34 0.84 13.28
N THR A 99 5.52 -0.15 12.89
CA THR A 99 5.51 -1.48 13.51
C THR A 99 6.89 -2.13 13.44
N GLY A 100 7.54 -2.05 12.27
CA GLY A 100 8.88 -2.56 12.08
C GLY A 100 9.93 -1.84 12.90
N CYS A 101 9.81 -0.52 13.06
CA CYS A 101 10.73 0.30 13.85
C CYS A 101 10.57 -0.02 15.34
N ASP A 102 9.34 -0.05 15.84
CA ASP A 102 9.05 -0.32 17.25
C ASP A 102 9.48 -1.73 17.66
N ALA A 103 9.45 -2.70 16.73
CA ALA A 103 9.96 -4.05 16.96
C ALA A 103 11.50 -4.14 17.05
N ARG A 104 12.21 -3.13 16.54
CA ARG A 104 13.69 -3.14 16.41
C ARG A 104 14.39 -2.11 17.29
N LYS A 105 13.69 -1.09 17.78
CA LYS A 105 14.27 -0.10 18.70
C LYS A 105 14.72 -0.74 20.01
N ARG A 106 15.76 -0.16 20.61
CA ARG A 106 16.27 -0.59 21.91
C ARG A 106 15.27 -0.25 23.01
N GLU A 107 15.32 -1.02 24.09
CA GLU A 107 14.52 -0.74 25.27
C GLU A 107 14.89 0.64 25.85
N GLY A 108 13.87 1.42 26.20
CA GLY A 108 14.05 2.79 26.70
C GLY A 108 14.28 3.85 25.63
N SER A 109 14.40 3.49 24.35
CA SER A 109 14.44 4.44 23.25
C SER A 109 13.11 5.17 23.08
N GLU A 110 13.17 6.37 22.50
CA GLU A 110 11.98 7.16 22.19
C GLU A 110 11.05 6.43 21.21
N PRO A 111 9.74 6.77 21.21
CA PRO A 111 8.80 6.24 20.23
C PRO A 111 9.27 6.42 18.80
N CYS A 112 9.01 5.42 17.96
CA CYS A 112 9.25 5.54 16.54
C CYS A 112 8.31 6.59 15.92
N ILE A 113 8.86 7.40 15.01
CA ILE A 113 8.13 8.41 14.26
C ILE A 113 8.36 8.23 12.77
N ILE A 114 7.40 8.69 11.96
CA ILE A 114 7.60 8.79 10.51
C ILE A 114 8.49 9.99 10.21
N VAL A 115 9.58 9.75 9.50
CA VAL A 115 10.56 10.78 9.11
C VAL A 115 10.55 11.10 7.63
N ALA A 116 10.03 10.19 6.81
CA ALA A 116 9.83 10.44 5.40
C ALA A 116 8.61 9.69 4.86
N GLU A 117 7.95 10.30 3.88
CA GLU A 117 6.94 9.66 3.03
C GLU A 117 7.37 9.73 1.57
N LEU A 118 6.99 8.70 0.82
CA LEU A 118 7.33 8.52 -0.58
C LEU A 118 6.03 8.42 -1.36
N ARG A 119 5.72 9.43 -2.17
CA ARG A 119 4.50 9.50 -2.99
C ARG A 119 4.87 9.55 -4.47
N PRO A 120 3.97 9.11 -5.37
CA PRO A 120 4.19 9.34 -6.79
C PRO A 120 4.39 10.82 -7.07
N GLU A 121 5.18 11.17 -8.08
CA GLU A 121 5.28 12.57 -8.51
C GLU A 121 3.89 13.15 -8.84
N LYS A 122 3.64 14.38 -8.40
CA LYS A 122 2.36 15.09 -8.60
C LYS A 122 1.17 14.31 -8.02
N TYR A 123 1.39 13.75 -6.83
CA TYR A 123 0.37 12.98 -6.14
C TYR A 123 -0.87 13.81 -5.84
N GLU A 124 -2.03 13.22 -6.16
CA GLU A 124 -3.35 13.61 -5.70
C GLU A 124 -4.10 12.33 -5.33
N PRO A 125 -4.94 12.30 -4.28
CA PRO A 125 -5.75 11.13 -3.98
C PRO A 125 -6.60 10.70 -5.17
N ARG A 126 -6.64 9.39 -5.45
CA ARG A 126 -7.40 8.79 -6.55
C ARG A 126 -8.17 7.57 -6.06
N ASP A 127 -9.26 7.25 -6.74
CA ASP A 127 -10.14 6.11 -6.41
C ASP A 127 -9.44 4.76 -6.56
N LEU A 128 -8.45 4.67 -7.46
CA LEU A 128 -7.53 3.54 -7.54
C LEU A 128 -6.10 4.02 -7.30
N GLN A 129 -5.45 3.37 -6.33
CA GLN A 129 -4.03 3.55 -6.04
C GLN A 129 -3.34 2.18 -6.16
N LEU A 130 -2.24 2.15 -6.91
CA LEU A 130 -1.48 0.95 -7.21
C LEU A 130 -0.01 1.19 -6.93
N SER A 131 0.65 0.25 -6.24
CA SER A 131 2.10 0.22 -6.08
C SER A 131 2.84 0.43 -7.41
N ALA A 132 4.10 0.86 -7.35
CA ALA A 132 4.90 1.06 -8.56
C ALA A 132 4.98 -0.24 -9.37
N ALA A 133 5.16 -1.37 -8.70
CA ALA A 133 5.17 -2.69 -9.32
C ALA A 133 3.82 -3.06 -9.94
N ALA A 134 2.70 -2.90 -9.21
CA ALA A 134 1.37 -3.21 -9.75
C ALA A 134 0.99 -2.30 -10.93
N THR A 135 1.41 -1.03 -10.89
CA THR A 135 1.25 -0.09 -12.00
C THR A 135 2.04 -0.52 -13.22
N GLU A 136 3.27 -1.00 -13.02
CA GLU A 136 4.09 -1.57 -14.08
C GLU A 136 3.44 -2.83 -14.68
N GLY A 137 2.91 -3.72 -13.84
CA GLY A 137 2.11 -4.89 -14.23
C GLY A 137 0.88 -4.51 -15.05
N LEU A 138 0.09 -3.53 -14.60
CA LEU A 138 -1.06 -3.00 -15.36
C LEU A 138 -0.66 -2.48 -16.76
N ARG A 139 0.53 -1.89 -16.86
CA ARG A 139 1.03 -1.33 -18.13
C ARG A 139 1.65 -2.37 -19.03
N LYS A 140 2.36 -3.36 -18.49
CA LYS A 140 3.17 -4.32 -19.25
C LYS A 140 2.46 -5.67 -19.43
N GLU A 141 1.83 -6.18 -18.38
CA GLU A 141 1.30 -7.53 -18.31
C GLU A 141 -0.20 -7.58 -18.60
N TYR A 142 -0.98 -6.58 -18.18
CA TYR A 142 -2.42 -6.50 -18.40
C TYR A 142 -2.78 -6.15 -19.88
N LYS A 143 -2.21 -6.87 -20.85
CA LYS A 143 -2.39 -6.66 -22.30
C LYS A 143 -3.03 -7.88 -22.95
N GLY A 144 -3.61 -7.64 -24.12
CA GLY A 144 -4.24 -8.66 -24.95
C GLY A 144 -5.76 -8.57 -24.95
N PHE A 145 -6.36 -9.39 -25.81
CA PHE A 145 -7.81 -9.54 -25.93
C PHE A 145 -8.33 -10.58 -24.94
N GLY A 146 -9.64 -10.56 -24.68
CA GLY A 146 -10.30 -11.49 -23.77
C GLY A 146 -10.23 -11.06 -22.30
N ALA A 147 -10.76 -11.93 -21.45
CA ALA A 147 -10.92 -11.70 -20.03
C ALA A 147 -9.57 -11.49 -19.33
N LYS A 148 -9.48 -10.47 -18.48
CA LYS A 148 -8.27 -10.14 -17.71
C LYS A 148 -8.66 -9.59 -16.35
N ALA A 149 -7.88 -9.89 -15.33
CA ALA A 149 -8.07 -9.34 -14.00
C ALA A 149 -6.73 -8.94 -13.39
N LEU A 150 -6.75 -7.90 -12.56
CA LEU A 150 -5.64 -7.51 -11.68
C LEU A 150 -6.17 -7.50 -10.26
N ALA A 151 -5.49 -8.22 -9.38
CA ALA A 151 -5.75 -8.24 -7.96
C ALA A 151 -4.62 -7.56 -7.18
N ILE A 152 -4.97 -6.97 -6.05
CA ILE A 152 -4.03 -6.39 -5.08
C ILE A 152 -4.41 -6.81 -3.67
N SER A 153 -3.43 -6.82 -2.78
CA SER A 153 -3.61 -6.90 -1.33
C SER A 153 -3.62 -5.49 -0.77
N ALA A 154 -4.65 -5.13 0.02
CA ALA A 154 -4.76 -3.78 0.56
C ALA A 154 -3.75 -3.54 1.70
N SER A 155 -3.44 -4.59 2.48
CA SER A 155 -2.52 -4.52 3.62
C SER A 155 -1.04 -4.70 3.25
N THR A 156 -0.75 -5.15 2.03
CA THR A 156 0.63 -5.35 1.55
C THR A 156 0.88 -4.57 0.25
N GLY A 157 2.00 -4.86 -0.42
CA GLY A 157 2.28 -4.41 -1.79
C GLY A 157 2.02 -5.48 -2.85
N SER A 158 1.48 -6.64 -2.43
CA SER A 158 1.29 -7.81 -3.29
C SER A 158 0.21 -7.58 -4.32
N TRP A 159 0.43 -8.12 -5.51
CA TRP A 159 -0.45 -7.94 -6.65
C TRP A 159 -0.29 -9.10 -7.63
N GLY A 160 -1.26 -9.26 -8.53
CA GLY A 160 -1.22 -10.30 -9.54
C GLY A 160 -2.09 -9.97 -10.74
N VAL A 161 -1.73 -10.50 -11.91
CA VAL A 161 -2.51 -10.40 -13.15
C VAL A 161 -2.87 -11.79 -13.64
N GLY A 162 -4.15 -12.00 -13.93
CA GLY A 162 -4.66 -13.21 -14.57
C GLY A 162 -5.30 -12.92 -15.93
N LYS A 163 -5.36 -13.93 -16.79
CA LYS A 163 -5.86 -13.83 -18.17
C LYS A 163 -6.66 -15.06 -18.58
N GLY A 164 -7.58 -14.89 -19.52
CA GLY A 164 -8.43 -15.97 -20.02
C GLY A 164 -9.61 -16.23 -19.09
N ASP A 165 -10.28 -17.37 -19.29
CA ASP A 165 -11.55 -17.67 -18.61
C ASP A 165 -11.44 -17.74 -17.08
N SER A 166 -10.23 -17.98 -16.55
CA SER A 166 -9.92 -18.02 -15.12
C SER A 166 -9.23 -16.75 -14.59
N ALA A 167 -9.26 -15.65 -15.36
CA ALA A 167 -8.46 -14.45 -15.08
C ALA A 167 -8.57 -13.94 -13.62
N ALA A 168 -9.78 -13.86 -13.07
CA ALA A 168 -9.98 -13.39 -11.69
C ALA A 168 -9.31 -14.32 -10.67
N ALA A 169 -9.50 -15.63 -10.79
CA ALA A 169 -8.92 -16.61 -9.88
C ALA A 169 -7.38 -16.62 -9.98
N ASP A 170 -6.84 -16.55 -11.19
CA ASP A 170 -5.40 -16.52 -11.43
C ASP A 170 -4.76 -15.23 -10.89
N ALA A 171 -5.44 -14.09 -11.03
CA ALA A 171 -4.97 -12.82 -10.47
C ALA A 171 -4.87 -12.87 -8.94
N ILE A 172 -5.89 -13.44 -8.29
CA ILE A 172 -5.89 -13.64 -6.83
C ILE A 172 -4.78 -14.61 -6.43
N ALA A 173 -4.66 -15.75 -7.09
CA ALA A 173 -3.62 -16.74 -6.80
C ALA A 173 -2.22 -16.13 -6.90
N ALA A 174 -1.95 -15.36 -7.95
CA ALA A 174 -0.69 -14.63 -8.12
C ALA A 174 -0.46 -13.59 -7.02
N CYS A 175 -1.49 -12.83 -6.63
CA CYS A 175 -1.41 -11.86 -5.54
C CYS A 175 -1.09 -12.53 -4.19
N THR A 176 -1.67 -13.71 -3.92
CA THR A 176 -1.46 -14.44 -2.66
C THR A 176 -0.14 -15.22 -2.61
N ALA A 177 0.64 -15.26 -3.70
CA ALA A 177 1.82 -16.12 -3.81
C ALA A 177 2.89 -15.85 -2.73
N ASP A 178 3.00 -14.59 -2.30
CA ASP A 178 3.93 -14.15 -1.27
C ASP A 178 3.29 -14.04 0.13
N GLY A 179 2.14 -14.68 0.34
CA GLY A 179 1.51 -14.83 1.66
C GLY A 179 0.52 -13.74 2.05
N ALA A 180 0.11 -12.86 1.13
CA ALA A 180 -1.03 -11.98 1.35
C ALA A 180 -2.34 -12.77 1.42
N ASP A 181 -3.24 -12.41 2.34
CA ASP A 181 -4.50 -13.12 2.61
C ASP A 181 -5.76 -12.30 2.29
N ASP A 182 -5.58 -11.02 1.95
CA ASP A 182 -6.63 -10.04 1.67
C ASP A 182 -6.66 -9.60 0.19
N CYS A 183 -6.15 -10.44 -0.71
CA CYS A 183 -6.14 -10.14 -2.13
C CYS A 183 -7.56 -10.02 -2.70
N ALA A 184 -7.80 -8.94 -3.46
CA ALA A 184 -9.07 -8.68 -4.14
C ALA A 184 -8.83 -8.17 -5.57
N VAL A 185 -9.70 -8.56 -6.51
CA VAL A 185 -9.68 -8.05 -7.88
C VAL A 185 -10.14 -6.60 -7.88
N VAL A 186 -9.30 -5.70 -8.41
CA VAL A 186 -9.57 -4.25 -8.48
C VAL A 186 -9.67 -3.74 -9.92
N VAL A 187 -9.18 -4.52 -10.89
CA VAL A 187 -9.35 -4.22 -12.33
C VAL A 187 -9.85 -5.47 -13.04
N ALA A 188 -10.87 -5.35 -13.87
CA ALA A 188 -11.38 -6.44 -14.71
C ALA A 188 -11.85 -5.94 -16.09
N ASP A 189 -11.60 -6.75 -17.12
CA ASP A 189 -12.04 -6.57 -18.51
C ASP A 189 -12.55 -7.92 -19.06
#